data_AF-A0AAW4QAD8-F1
#
_entry.id   AF-A0AAW4QAD8-F1
#
_cell.length_a   1.000
_cell.length_b   1.000
_cell.length_c   1.000
_cell.angle_alpha   90.00
_cell.angle_beta   90.00
_cell.angle_gamma   90.00
#
_symmetry.space_group_name_H-M   'P 1'
#
loop_
_entity.id
_entity.type
_entity.pdbx_description
1 polymer ?
#
loop_
_entity_poly.entity_id
_entity_poly.type
_entity_poly.pdbx_seq_one_letter_code
_entity_poly.pdbx_strand_id
1 'polypeptide(L)'
;MVLDTHSKGLFQRWLEIEAAAGKSLKQTLDEINATCGTAYRHNWPSKMADSGYSLERIPIAVRRYMMRRVLPAELSARGATFSPEVIEVLIGLLT
;
A
#
# COMPACT_ATOMS: atom_id res chain seq x y z
N MET A 1 5.30 -12.95 -24.12
CA MET A 1 5.74 -13.37 -22.78
C MET A 1 5.03 -12.48 -21.77
N VAL A 2 3.94 -12.95 -21.15
CA VAL A 2 3.17 -12.19 -20.15
C VAL A 2 3.64 -12.64 -18.77
N LEU A 3 4.79 -12.16 -18.37
CA LEU A 3 5.40 -12.43 -17.06
C LEU A 3 6.09 -11.13 -16.64
N ASP A 4 5.36 -10.13 -16.13
CA ASP A 4 5.93 -9.07 -15.27
C ASP A 4 4.96 -7.99 -14.73
N THR A 5 3.65 -8.12 -14.90
CA THR A 5 2.70 -7.16 -14.30
C THR A 5 2.55 -7.26 -12.78
N HIS A 6 3.28 -8.18 -12.12
CA HIS A 6 3.31 -8.35 -10.65
C HIS A 6 4.68 -8.05 -10.02
N SER A 7 5.55 -7.27 -10.67
CA SER A 7 6.90 -6.93 -10.14
C SER A 7 6.92 -5.98 -8.94
N LYS A 8 5.79 -5.33 -8.61
CA LYS A 8 5.73 -4.28 -7.59
C LYS A 8 5.15 -4.81 -6.28
N GLY A 9 5.90 -4.62 -5.19
CA GLY A 9 5.46 -4.99 -3.85
C GLY A 9 4.39 -4.03 -3.31
N LEU A 10 3.83 -4.36 -2.13
CA LEU A 10 2.75 -3.62 -1.47
C LEU A 10 2.99 -2.11 -1.43
N PHE A 11 4.18 -1.68 -0.99
CA PHE A 11 4.53 -0.26 -0.87
C PHE A 11 4.52 0.47 -2.21
N GLN A 12 5.13 -0.15 -3.23
CA GLN A 12 5.21 0.45 -4.56
C GLN A 12 3.82 0.58 -5.19
N ARG A 13 3.00 -0.48 -5.09
CA ARG A 13 1.62 -0.44 -5.58
C ARG A 13 0.76 0.58 -4.87
N TRP A 14 0.92 0.71 -3.55
CA TRP A 14 0.22 1.72 -2.79
C TRP A 14 0.58 3.14 -3.28
N LEU A 15 1.86 3.46 -3.45
CA LEU A 15 2.28 4.77 -3.98
C LEU A 15 1.72 5.06 -5.37
N GLU A 16 1.67 4.06 -6.25
CA GLU A 16 1.09 4.22 -7.59
C GLU A 16 -0.40 4.53 -7.54
N ILE A 17 -1.14 3.84 -6.68
CA ILE A 17 -2.58 4.07 -6.51
C ILE A 17 -2.85 5.48 -5.99
N GLU A 18 -2.10 5.93 -4.98
CA GLU A 18 -2.27 7.28 -4.43
C GLU A 18 -1.87 8.36 -5.44
N ALA A 19 -0.80 8.13 -6.22
CA ALA A 19 -0.39 9.03 -7.29
C ALA A 19 -1.41 9.07 -8.45
N ALA A 20 -1.97 7.92 -8.83
CA ALA A 20 -3.02 7.83 -9.85
C ALA A 20 -4.34 8.50 -9.40
N ALA A 21 -4.59 8.54 -8.08
CA ALA A 21 -5.66 9.33 -7.48
C ALA A 21 -5.35 10.85 -7.43
N GLY A 22 -4.22 11.29 -7.97
CA GLY A 22 -3.82 12.70 -8.04
C GLY A 22 -3.22 13.26 -6.76
N LYS A 23 -2.89 12.42 -5.76
CA LYS A 23 -2.30 12.89 -4.51
C LYS A 23 -0.80 13.15 -4.68
N SER A 24 -0.34 14.25 -4.11
CA SER A 24 1.09 14.48 -3.96
C SER A 24 1.69 13.50 -2.95
N LEU A 25 3.00 13.25 -3.05
CA LEU A 25 3.72 12.45 -2.06
C LEU A 25 3.54 13.03 -0.65
N LYS A 26 3.60 14.35 -0.50
CA LYS A 26 3.41 15.01 0.80
C LYS A 26 2.03 14.67 1.41
N GLN A 27 0.95 14.86 0.65
CA GLN A 27 -0.40 14.53 1.12
C GLN A 27 -0.53 13.05 1.49
N THR A 28 0.01 12.17 0.65
CA THR A 28 0.01 10.72 0.89
C THR A 28 0.70 10.36 2.22
N LEU A 29 1.84 11.00 2.50
CA LEU A 29 2.58 10.82 3.74
C LEU A 29 1.85 11.42 4.96
N ASP A 30 1.26 12.61 4.81
CA ASP A 30 0.51 13.27 5.88
C ASP A 30 -0.71 12.43 6.29
N GLU A 31 -1.44 11.85 5.33
CA GLU A 31 -2.59 10.99 5.59
C GLU A 31 -2.22 9.69 6.33
N ILE A 32 -1.17 8.98 5.87
CA ILE A 32 -0.75 7.73 6.52
C ILE A 32 -0.15 8.02 7.90
N ASN A 33 0.56 9.14 8.07
CA ASN A 33 1.08 9.58 9.36
C ASN A 33 -0.04 9.89 10.35
N ALA A 34 -1.05 10.65 9.91
CA ALA A 34 -2.22 10.95 10.73
C ALA A 34 -3.00 9.68 11.11
N THR A 35 -3.14 8.74 10.18
CA THR A 35 -3.93 7.52 10.40
C THR A 35 -3.19 6.49 11.26
N CYS A 36 -1.89 6.33 11.06
CA CYS A 36 -1.10 5.28 11.70
C CYS A 36 -0.23 5.77 12.87
N GLY A 37 -0.27 7.08 13.19
CA GLY A 37 0.56 7.68 14.24
C GLY A 37 2.06 7.66 13.91
N THR A 38 2.41 7.75 12.63
CA THR A 38 3.81 7.73 12.16
C THR A 38 4.32 9.11 11.80
N ALA A 39 5.62 9.22 11.49
CA ALA A 39 6.28 10.48 11.10
C ALA A 39 7.15 10.28 9.85
N TYR A 40 6.66 9.56 8.85
CA TYR A 40 7.34 9.36 7.58
C TYR A 40 7.54 10.69 6.86
N ARG A 41 8.70 10.84 6.21
CA ARG A 41 9.11 12.06 5.50
C ARG A 41 9.28 11.77 4.01
N HIS A 42 9.53 12.83 3.23
CA HIS A 42 9.69 12.76 1.77
C HIS A 42 10.75 11.74 1.30
N ASN A 43 11.74 11.38 2.13
CA ASN A 43 12.76 10.39 1.81
C ASN A 43 12.36 8.94 2.12
N TRP A 44 11.15 8.69 2.63
CA TRP A 44 10.70 7.34 2.94
C TRP A 44 10.68 6.41 1.70
N PRO A 45 10.24 6.84 0.50
CA PRO A 45 10.34 6.03 -0.70
C PRO A 45 11.79 5.61 -1.03
N SER A 46 12.76 6.51 -0.89
CA SER A 46 14.18 6.20 -1.08
C SER A 46 14.66 5.15 -0.07
N LYS A 47 14.33 5.33 1.22
CA LYS A 47 14.67 4.35 2.27
C LYS A 47 14.04 2.97 2.03
N MET A 48 12.82 2.95 1.50
CA MET A 48 12.16 1.71 1.12
C MET A 48 12.90 1.03 -0.04
N ALA A 49 13.33 1.77 -1.06
CA ALA A 49 14.14 1.24 -2.14
C ALA A 49 15.49 0.68 -1.64
N ASP A 50 16.19 1.41 -0.78
CA ASP A 50 17.48 1.00 -0.19
C ASP A 50 17.34 -0.29 0.65
N SER A 51 16.16 -0.56 1.20
CA SER A 51 15.86 -1.78 1.96
C SER A 51 15.26 -2.90 1.12
N GLY A 52 15.26 -2.77 -0.21
CA GLY A 52 14.67 -3.78 -1.12
C GLY A 52 13.16 -3.92 -0.93
N TYR A 53 12.49 -2.87 -0.48
CA TYR A 53 11.06 -2.83 -0.15
C TYR A 53 10.62 -3.79 0.95
N SER A 54 11.51 -4.12 1.89
CA SER A 54 11.19 -5.03 3.00
C SER A 54 10.02 -4.52 3.86
N LEU A 55 8.99 -5.36 3.99
CA LEU A 55 7.80 -5.07 4.80
C LEU A 55 8.02 -5.36 6.30
N GLU A 56 9.11 -6.02 6.68
CA GLU A 56 9.37 -6.38 8.09
C GLU A 56 9.61 -5.15 8.96
N ARG A 57 10.14 -4.07 8.35
CA ARG A 57 10.43 -2.80 9.03
C ARG A 57 9.25 -1.84 9.06
N ILE A 58 8.13 -2.21 8.44
CA ILE A 58 6.92 -1.40 8.39
C ILE A 58 5.97 -1.88 9.51
N PRO A 59 5.50 -0.99 10.39
CA PRO A 59 4.53 -1.34 11.42
C PRO A 59 3.28 -2.00 10.82
N ILE A 60 2.71 -2.97 11.53
CA ILE A 60 1.52 -3.70 11.08
C ILE A 60 0.38 -2.76 10.68
N ALA A 61 0.12 -1.71 11.47
CA ALA A 61 -0.92 -0.73 11.18
C ALA A 61 -0.73 -0.04 9.82
N VAL A 62 0.52 0.29 9.46
CA VAL A 62 0.89 0.93 8.19
C VAL A 62 0.73 -0.08 7.04
N ARG A 63 1.13 -1.34 7.24
CA ARG A 63 0.90 -2.41 6.23
C ARG A 63 -0.59 -2.62 5.97
N ARG A 64 -1.39 -2.72 7.04
CA ARG A 64 -2.86 -2.83 6.95
C ARG A 64 -3.46 -1.63 6.22
N TYR A 65 -3.03 -0.41 6.53
CA TYR A 65 -3.46 0.80 5.82
C TYR A 65 -3.20 0.70 4.31
N MET A 66 -1.98 0.32 3.92
CA MET A 66 -1.65 0.13 2.50
C MET A 66 -2.51 -0.96 1.86
N MET A 67 -2.73 -2.09 2.55
CA MET A 67 -3.55 -3.18 2.01
C MET A 67 -5.00 -2.77 1.79
N ARG A 68 -5.58 -1.87 2.60
CA ARG A 68 -6.93 -1.33 2.36
C ARG A 68 -7.07 -0.59 1.03
N ARG A 69 -5.96 -0.08 0.48
CA ARG A 69 -5.92 0.58 -0.82
C ARG A 69 -5.58 -0.41 -1.93
N VAL A 70 -4.53 -1.21 -1.72
CA VAL A 70 -3.98 -2.10 -2.74
C VAL A 70 -4.86 -3.32 -2.98
N LEU A 71 -5.37 -3.97 -1.93
CA LEU A 71 -6.09 -5.23 -2.06
C LEU A 71 -7.38 -5.10 -2.89
N PRO A 72 -8.26 -4.12 -2.66
CA PRO A 72 -9.44 -3.93 -3.52
C PRO A 72 -9.09 -3.63 -4.97
N ALA A 73 -8.05 -2.82 -5.21
CA ALA A 73 -7.61 -2.46 -6.55
C ALA A 73 -7.07 -3.68 -7.33
N GLU A 74 -6.23 -4.50 -6.68
CA GLU A 74 -5.67 -5.72 -7.26
C GLU A 74 -6.74 -6.79 -7.52
N LEU A 75 -7.71 -6.96 -6.61
CA LEU A 75 -8.82 -7.89 -6.82
C LEU A 75 -9.72 -7.42 -7.97
N SER A 76 -10.05 -6.12 -8.02
CA SER A 76 -10.87 -5.55 -9.09
C SER A 76 -10.19 -5.66 -10.45
N ALA A 77 -8.88 -5.46 -10.53
CA ALA A 77 -8.10 -5.65 -11.75
C ALA A 77 -8.13 -7.11 -12.26
N ARG A 78 -8.40 -8.07 -11.38
CA ARG A 78 -8.56 -9.50 -11.69
C ARG A 78 -10.03 -9.90 -11.92
N GLY A 79 -10.95 -8.93 -11.96
CA GLY A 79 -12.38 -9.16 -12.17
C GLY A 79 -13.13 -9.63 -10.92
N ALA A 80 -12.55 -9.50 -9.73
CA ALA A 80 -13.20 -9.86 -8.48
C ALA A 80 -13.47 -8.61 -7.63
N THR A 81 -14.72 -8.40 -7.25
CA THR A 81 -15.13 -7.29 -6.37
C THR A 81 -15.72 -7.87 -5.09
N PHE A 82 -15.28 -7.37 -3.95
CA PHE A 82 -15.74 -7.77 -2.63
C PHE A 82 -16.22 -6.55 -1.85
N SER A 83 -17.10 -6.78 -0.88
CA SER A 83 -17.54 -5.70 0.01
C SER A 83 -16.39 -5.25 0.93
N PRO A 84 -16.41 -3.99 1.42
CA PRO A 84 -15.39 -3.48 2.34
C PRO A 84 -15.18 -4.36 3.58
N GLU A 85 -16.25 -4.96 4.10
CA GLU A 85 -16.20 -5.83 5.28
C GLU A 85 -15.38 -7.10 5.00
N VAL A 86 -15.57 -7.70 3.83
CA VAL A 86 -14.80 -8.88 3.41
C VAL A 86 -13.33 -8.53 3.23
N ILE A 87 -13.03 -7.34 2.68
CA ILE A 87 -11.66 -6.85 2.54
C ILE A 87 -10.99 -6.70 3.91
N GLU A 88 -11.67 -6.12 4.91
CA GLU A 88 -11.10 -6.00 6.26
C GLU A 88 -10.83 -7.36 6.90
N VAL A 89 -11.73 -8.35 6.72
CA VAL A 89 -11.50 -9.72 7.19
C VAL A 89 -10.25 -10.32 6.53
N LEU A 90 -10.11 -10.19 5.21
CA LEU A 90 -8.95 -10.69 4.48
C LEU A 90 -7.65 -10.03 4.97
N ILE A 91 -7.66 -8.71 5.20
CA ILE A 91 -6.50 -7.99 5.74
C ILE A 91 -6.14 -8.53 7.12
N GLY A 92 -7.13 -8.77 8.00
CA GLY A 92 -6.91 -9.34 9.33
C GLY A 92 -6.30 -10.75 9.32
N LEU A 93 -6.61 -11.56 8.31
CA LEU A 93 -6.03 -12.92 8.16
C LEU A 93 -4.59 -12.89 7.62
N LEU A 94 -4.23 -11.84 6.89
CA LEU A 94 -2.94 -11.72 6.19
C LEU A 94 -1.89 -10.93 7.00
N THR A 95 -2.25 -10.35 8.15
CA THR A 95 -1.39 -9.43 8.93
C THR A 95 -1.48 -9.60 10.43
#